data_AF-A0A927N9G6-F1
#
_entry.id   AF-A0A927N9G6-F1
#
_cell.length_a   1.000
_cell.length_b   1.000
_cell.length_c   1.000
_cell.angle_alpha   90.00
_cell.angle_beta   90.00
_cell.angle_gamma   90.00
#
_symmetry.space_group_name_H-M   'P 1'
#
loop_
_entity.id
_entity.type
_entity.pdbx_description
1 polymer ?
#
loop_
_entity_poly.entity_id
_entity_poly.type
_entity_poly.pdbx_seq_one_letter_code
_entity_poly.pdbx_strand_id
1 'polypeptide(L)'
;MEKEDCIADGEALWEMDDKRLLASACFCFMGKTDNCEELVLLREFRDVYLARYEEGRKLIDLYCVVAYQLVDKINASKDKNKYYEFAYNEIKKCLHFIKNRENEKATAHYIYLVLKLSSYLF
;
A
#
# COMPACT_ATOMS: atom_id res chain seq x y z
N MET A 1 7.85 26.06 2.91
CA MET A 1 7.83 25.07 1.81
C MET A 1 9.03 24.19 2.05
N GLU A 2 8.87 23.20 2.91
CA GLU A 2 9.90 22.22 3.26
C GLU A 2 9.20 20.88 3.17
N LYS A 3 9.57 20.10 2.16
CA LYS A 3 9.17 18.70 1.98
C LYS A 3 10.36 17.86 2.42
N GLU A 4 10.51 17.71 3.73
CA GLU A 4 11.43 16.80 4.41
C GLU A 4 10.50 15.89 5.24
N ASP A 5 10.44 14.57 5.16
CA ASP A 5 11.27 13.55 4.52
C ASP A 5 10.35 12.36 4.15
N CYS A 6 10.38 11.88 2.91
CA CYS A 6 9.90 10.52 2.58
C CYS A 6 11.07 9.59 2.17
N ILE A 7 12.32 10.05 2.29
CA ILE A 7 13.52 9.24 2.01
C ILE A 7 14.55 9.57 3.09
N ALA A 8 14.60 8.75 4.14
CA ALA A 8 15.67 8.81 5.13
C ALA A 8 16.78 7.82 4.73
N ASP A 9 18.01 8.31 4.85
CA ASP A 9 19.27 7.62 4.58
C ASP A 9 19.44 6.31 5.34
N GLY A 10 20.31 5.47 4.78
CA GLY A 10 20.40 4.04 5.03
C GLY A 10 20.61 3.61 6.49
N GLU A 11 19.82 2.62 6.88
CA GLU A 11 20.15 1.54 7.82
C GLU A 11 18.98 0.53 7.82
N ALA A 12 19.30 -0.77 7.94
CA ALA A 12 18.42 -1.95 7.98
C ALA A 12 17.54 -2.27 6.73
N LEU A 13 18.03 -3.22 5.92
CA LEU A 13 17.40 -3.79 4.71
C LEU A 13 15.98 -4.39 4.87
N TRP A 14 15.46 -4.54 6.09
CA TRP A 14 14.10 -5.08 6.34
C TRP A 14 13.08 -4.02 6.76
N GLU A 15 13.51 -2.83 7.23
CA GLU A 15 12.61 -1.69 7.53
C GLU A 15 12.45 -0.73 6.33
N MET A 16 13.38 -0.78 5.37
CA MET A 16 13.39 0.09 4.19
C MET A 16 12.33 -0.27 3.13
N ASP A 17 11.82 -1.49 3.15
CA ASP A 17 10.94 -2.03 2.12
C ASP A 17 9.49 -1.55 2.29
N ASP A 18 9.03 -1.37 3.53
CA ASP A 18 7.63 -0.98 3.82
C ASP A 18 7.29 0.43 3.29
N LYS A 19 8.28 1.34 3.26
CA LYS A 19 8.14 2.72 2.76
C LYS A 19 7.91 2.81 1.26
N ARG A 20 8.24 1.76 0.50
CA ARG A 20 8.01 1.70 -0.97
C ARG A 20 6.69 1.03 -1.33
N LEU A 21 5.89 0.61 -0.36
CA LEU A 21 4.61 0.01 -0.66
C LEU A 21 3.62 1.03 -1.19
N LEU A 22 2.72 0.53 -2.04
CA LEU A 22 1.67 1.30 -2.68
C LEU A 22 0.90 2.20 -1.70
N ALA A 23 0.60 1.70 -0.49
CA ALA A 23 -0.13 2.48 0.52
C ALA A 23 0.71 3.63 1.08
N SER A 24 1.96 3.39 1.50
CA SER A 24 2.87 4.44 1.97
C SER A 24 3.15 5.48 0.90
N ALA A 25 3.47 5.06 -0.33
CA ALA A 25 3.68 5.96 -1.46
C ALA A 25 2.43 6.81 -1.75
N CYS A 26 1.24 6.19 -1.73
CA CYS A 26 -0.02 6.87 -1.92
C CYS A 26 -0.29 7.91 -0.83
N PHE A 27 -0.04 7.60 0.44
CA PHE A 27 -0.30 8.50 1.55
C PHE A 27 0.71 9.65 1.62
N CYS A 28 2.00 9.38 1.38
CA CYS A 28 3.02 10.44 1.22
C CYS A 28 2.64 11.38 0.05
N PHE A 29 2.16 10.83 -1.08
CA PHE A 29 1.68 11.63 -2.21
C PHE A 29 0.50 12.55 -1.83
N MET A 30 -0.40 12.07 -0.96
CA MET A 30 -1.53 12.85 -0.43
C MET A 30 -1.12 13.84 0.67
N GLY A 31 0.18 13.98 0.98
CA GLY A 31 0.67 14.86 2.04
C GLY A 31 0.36 14.37 3.45
N LYS A 32 0.09 13.07 3.62
CA LYS A 32 -0.12 12.42 4.93
C LYS A 32 1.21 11.87 5.46
N THR A 33 1.29 11.75 6.78
CA THR A 33 2.42 11.11 7.46
C THR A 33 2.38 9.60 7.29
N ASP A 34 3.55 8.96 7.23
CA ASP A 34 3.68 7.50 7.05
C ASP A 34 3.18 6.69 8.26
N ASN A 35 3.01 7.34 9.41
CA ASN A 35 2.51 6.74 10.65
C ASN A 35 1.08 7.19 11.00
N CYS A 36 0.29 7.61 10.00
CA CYS A 36 -1.10 7.94 10.25
C CYS A 36 -1.90 6.69 10.65
N GLU A 37 -2.99 6.88 11.40
CA GLU A 37 -3.84 5.80 11.93
C GLU A 37 -4.25 4.81 10.83
N GLU A 38 -4.57 5.32 9.64
CA GLU A 38 -4.98 4.53 8.49
C GLU A 38 -3.88 3.56 8.02
N LEU A 39 -2.62 4.01 7.94
CA LEU A 39 -1.52 3.15 7.51
C LEU A 39 -1.14 2.14 8.59
N VAL A 40 -1.15 2.55 9.86
CA VAL A 40 -0.93 1.64 10.99
C VAL A 40 -1.96 0.51 10.96
N LEU A 41 -3.24 0.83 10.78
CA LEU A 41 -4.30 -0.18 10.71
C LEU A 41 -4.15 -1.11 9.50
N LEU A 42 -3.73 -0.60 8.34
CA LEU A 42 -3.49 -1.42 7.15
C LEU A 42 -2.29 -2.36 7.35
N ARG A 43 -1.22 -1.87 7.97
CA ARG A 43 -0.02 -2.65 8.31
C ARG A 43 -0.34 -3.75 9.31
N GLU A 44 -1.10 -3.44 10.37
CA GLU A 44 -1.56 -4.46 11.32
C GLU A 44 -2.41 -5.53 10.64
N PHE A 45 -3.32 -5.16 9.73
CA PHE A 45 -4.08 -6.14 8.96
C PHE A 45 -3.17 -7.07 8.14
N ARG A 46 -2.15 -6.53 7.48
CA ARG A 46 -1.19 -7.31 6.70
C ARG A 46 -0.31 -8.19 7.59
N ASP A 47 0.40 -7.58 8.52
CA ASP A 47 1.48 -8.22 9.30
C ASP A 47 0.95 -9.11 10.42
N VAL A 48 -0.30 -8.90 10.86
CA VAL A 48 -0.90 -9.67 11.94
C VAL A 48 -2.04 -10.55 11.44
N TYR A 49 -2.98 -10.06 10.64
CA TYR A 49 -4.10 -10.89 10.19
C TYR A 49 -3.71 -11.81 9.02
N LEU A 50 -3.18 -11.26 7.92
CA LEU A 50 -2.81 -12.06 6.75
C LEU A 50 -1.64 -13.00 7.06
N ALA A 51 -0.61 -12.50 7.76
CA ALA A 51 0.59 -13.29 8.05
C ALA A 51 0.36 -14.50 8.98
N ARG A 52 -0.80 -14.62 9.64
CA ARG A 52 -1.17 -15.80 10.45
C ARG A 52 -1.19 -17.09 9.64
N TYR A 53 -1.59 -17.00 8.37
CA TYR A 53 -1.76 -18.15 7.49
C TYR A 53 -0.58 -18.25 6.52
N GLU A 54 -0.20 -19.46 6.12
CA GLU A 54 0.90 -19.67 5.17
C GLU A 54 0.56 -19.06 3.80
N GLU A 55 -0.66 -19.26 3.35
CA GLU A 55 -1.20 -18.67 2.12
C GLU A 55 -1.23 -17.15 2.21
N GLY A 56 -1.53 -16.60 3.39
CA GLY A 56 -1.52 -15.17 3.62
C GLY A 56 -0.12 -14.57 3.51
N ARG A 57 0.92 -15.25 4.00
CA ARG A 57 2.32 -14.82 3.79
C ARG A 57 2.71 -14.82 2.31
N LYS A 58 2.38 -15.90 1.57
CA LYS A 58 2.60 -15.96 0.11
C LYS A 58 1.87 -14.84 -0.64
N LEU A 59 0.66 -14.49 -0.20
CA LEU A 59 -0.11 -13.37 -0.74
C LEU A 59 0.59 -12.03 -0.47
N ILE A 60 1.09 -11.81 0.76
CA ILE A 60 1.84 -10.61 1.12
C ILE A 60 3.07 -10.47 0.22
N ASP A 61 3.85 -11.54 0.05
CA ASP A 61 5.06 -11.53 -0.79
C ASP A 61 4.73 -11.13 -2.24
N LEU A 62 3.71 -11.76 -2.82
CA LEU A 62 3.27 -11.45 -4.19
C LEU A 62 2.74 -10.01 -4.29
N TYR A 63 1.96 -9.57 -3.31
CA TYR A 63 1.44 -8.21 -3.26
C TYR A 63 2.58 -7.19 -3.24
N CYS A 64 3.59 -7.38 -2.39
CA CYS A 64 4.71 -6.45 -2.25
C CYS A 64 5.52 -6.33 -3.55
N VAL A 65 5.82 -7.46 -4.20
CA VAL A 65 6.53 -7.48 -5.50
C VAL A 65 5.77 -6.65 -6.55
N VAL A 66 4.46 -6.84 -6.67
CA VAL A 66 3.64 -6.10 -7.63
C VAL A 66 3.52 -4.63 -7.22
N ALA A 67 3.35 -4.34 -5.92
CA ALA A 67 3.20 -3.00 -5.40
C ALA A 67 4.42 -2.11 -5.69
N TYR A 68 5.64 -2.64 -5.57
CA TYR A 68 6.86 -1.88 -5.93
C TYR A 68 6.89 -1.50 -7.40
N GLN A 69 6.61 -2.46 -8.30
CA GLN A 69 6.58 -2.20 -9.74
C GLN A 69 5.48 -1.19 -10.11
N LEU A 70 4.34 -1.24 -9.42
CA LEU A 70 3.26 -0.26 -9.59
C LEU A 70 3.69 1.14 -9.17
N VAL A 71 4.35 1.30 -8.02
CA VAL A 71 4.83 2.61 -7.56
C VAL A 71 5.80 3.23 -8.56
N ASP A 72 6.75 2.44 -9.09
CA ASP A 72 7.68 2.90 -10.12
C ASP A 72 6.94 3.37 -11.39
N LYS A 73 5.98 2.56 -11.86
CA LYS A 73 5.17 2.89 -13.05
C LYS A 73 4.27 4.10 -12.85
N ILE A 74 3.64 4.24 -11.70
CA ILE A 74 2.81 5.40 -11.35
C ILE A 74 3.68 6.66 -11.34
N ASN A 75 4.85 6.62 -10.71
CA ASN A 75 5.75 7.77 -10.60
C ASN A 75 6.30 8.23 -11.96
N ALA A 76 6.55 7.29 -12.87
CA ALA A 76 6.96 7.55 -14.24
C ALA A 76 5.81 8.05 -15.16
N SER A 77 4.56 7.86 -14.75
CA SER A 77 3.39 8.27 -15.54
C SER A 77 3.13 9.78 -15.46
N LYS A 78 2.67 10.36 -16.59
CA LYS A 78 2.13 11.73 -16.62
C LYS A 78 0.82 11.85 -15.83
N ASP A 79 0.09 10.75 -15.68
CA ASP A 79 -1.20 10.68 -15.00
C ASP A 79 -1.06 10.22 -13.53
N LYS A 80 0.12 10.41 -12.90
CA LYS A 80 0.40 9.94 -11.54
C LYS A 80 -0.69 10.31 -10.52
N ASN A 81 -1.21 11.53 -10.61
CA ASN A 81 -2.25 12.04 -9.71
C ASN A 81 -3.50 11.16 -9.75
N LYS A 82 -3.95 10.78 -10.95
CA LYS A 82 -5.13 9.93 -11.16
C LYS A 82 -4.94 8.54 -10.52
N TYR A 83 -3.76 7.96 -10.65
CA TYR A 83 -3.47 6.64 -10.08
C TYR A 83 -3.37 6.67 -8.56
N TYR A 84 -2.72 7.69 -7.98
CA TYR A 84 -2.68 7.84 -6.52
C TYR A 84 -4.05 8.20 -5.94
N GLU A 85 -4.85 9.02 -6.61
CA GLU A 85 -6.25 9.28 -6.20
C GLU A 85 -7.11 8.01 -6.22
N PHE A 86 -6.96 7.20 -7.27
CA PHE A 86 -7.61 5.89 -7.35
C PHE A 86 -7.17 4.99 -6.19
N ALA A 87 -5.86 4.81 -6.02
CA ALA A 87 -5.29 3.97 -4.96
C ALA A 87 -5.77 4.42 -3.58
N TYR A 88 -5.76 5.72 -3.31
CA TYR A 88 -6.22 6.29 -2.04
C TYR A 88 -7.69 5.96 -1.75
N ASN A 89 -8.55 6.05 -2.77
CA ASN A 89 -9.97 5.74 -2.62
C ASN A 89 -10.21 4.25 -2.36
N GLU A 90 -9.50 3.35 -3.03
CA GLU A 90 -9.62 1.92 -2.79
C GLU A 90 -8.99 1.51 -1.43
N ILE A 91 -7.88 2.12 -1.01
CA ILE A 91 -7.29 1.87 0.32
C ILE A 91 -8.30 2.26 1.42
N LYS A 92 -8.99 3.40 1.28
CA LYS A 92 -10.06 3.79 2.24
C LYS A 92 -11.19 2.77 2.32
N LYS A 93 -11.58 2.15 1.20
CA LYS A 93 -12.57 1.06 1.18
C LYS A 93 -12.03 -0.19 1.86
N CYS A 94 -10.77 -0.55 1.62
CA CYS A 94 -10.10 -1.64 2.33
C CYS A 94 -10.14 -1.43 3.85
N LEU A 95 -9.78 -0.21 4.29
CA LEU A 95 -9.80 0.18 5.70
C LEU A 95 -11.21 0.12 6.29
N HIS A 96 -12.25 0.46 5.52
CA HIS A 96 -13.63 0.30 5.96
C HIS A 96 -13.95 -1.17 6.29
N PHE A 97 -13.58 -2.11 5.41
CA PHE A 97 -13.76 -3.54 5.68
C PHE A 97 -12.96 -4.01 6.91
N ILE A 98 -11.72 -3.53 7.08
CA ILE A 98 -10.89 -3.85 8.24
C ILE A 98 -11.54 -3.35 9.54
N LYS A 99 -12.02 -2.08 9.57
CA LYS A 99 -12.68 -1.48 10.73
C LYS A 99 -13.96 -2.23 11.12
N ASN A 100 -14.67 -2.79 10.17
CA ASN A 100 -15.87 -3.61 10.41
C ASN A 100 -15.56 -5.08 10.72
N ARG A 101 -14.29 -5.48 10.80
CA ARG A 101 -13.83 -6.88 10.97
C ARG A 101 -14.27 -7.82 9.83
N GLU A 102 -14.56 -7.26 8.66
CA GLU A 102 -14.92 -7.99 7.44
C GLU A 102 -13.66 -8.47 6.71
N ASN A 103 -12.86 -9.31 7.37
CA ASN A 103 -11.48 -9.59 6.96
C ASN A 103 -11.35 -10.27 5.58
N GLU A 104 -12.30 -11.11 5.19
CA GLU A 104 -12.31 -11.74 3.86
C GLU A 104 -12.51 -10.71 2.75
N LYS A 105 -13.45 -9.76 2.95
CA LYS A 105 -13.65 -8.64 2.03
C LYS A 105 -12.45 -7.71 2.01
N ALA A 106 -11.85 -7.43 3.17
CA ALA A 106 -10.61 -6.67 3.23
C ALA A 106 -9.49 -7.35 2.42
N THR A 107 -9.32 -8.67 2.56
CA THR A 107 -8.32 -9.44 1.81
C THR A 107 -8.58 -9.38 0.31
N ALA A 108 -9.82 -9.64 -0.12
CA ALA A 108 -10.21 -9.55 -1.52
C ALA A 108 -9.98 -8.14 -2.09
N HIS A 109 -10.29 -7.10 -1.31
CA HIS A 109 -10.13 -5.72 -1.74
C HIS A 109 -8.64 -5.28 -1.80
N TYR A 110 -7.83 -5.80 -0.88
CA TYR A 110 -6.38 -5.61 -0.89
C TYR A 110 -5.76 -6.15 -2.18
N ILE A 111 -6.12 -7.38 -2.59
CA ILE A 111 -5.68 -7.95 -3.88
C ILE A 111 -6.27 -7.17 -5.07
N TYR A 112 -7.55 -6.81 -5.00
CA TYR A 112 -8.23 -6.07 -6.07
C TYR A 112 -7.51 -4.77 -6.43
N LEU A 113 -7.02 -4.03 -5.43
CA LEU A 113 -6.27 -2.78 -5.63
C LEU A 113 -5.07 -2.98 -6.57
N VAL A 114 -4.21 -3.95 -6.29
CA VAL A 114 -3.02 -4.21 -7.11
C VAL A 114 -3.37 -4.76 -8.49
N LEU A 115 -4.38 -5.64 -8.59
CA LEU A 115 -4.85 -6.15 -9.88
C LEU A 115 -5.42 -5.04 -10.76
N LYS A 116 -6.20 -4.14 -10.16
CA LYS A 116 -6.86 -3.06 -10.89
C LYS A 116 -5.86 -2.02 -11.38
N LEU A 117 -4.90 -1.61 -10.56
CA LEU A 117 -3.81 -0.74 -11.01
C LEU A 117 -2.93 -1.42 -12.06
N SER A 118 -2.66 -2.72 -11.90
CA SER A 118 -1.90 -3.48 -12.89
C SER A 118 -2.57 -3.46 -14.25
N SER A 119 -3.89 -3.63 -14.31
CA SER A 119 -4.66 -3.55 -15.57
C SER A 119 -4.62 -2.19 -16.29
N TYR A 120 -4.13 -1.14 -15.63
CA TYR A 120 -3.96 0.18 -16.23
C TYR A 120 -2.51 0.50 -16.63
N LEU A 121 -1.53 -0.18 -16.03
CA LEU A 121 -0.11 0.20 -16.08
C LEU A 121 0.80 -0.86 -16.73
N PHE A 122 0.27 -2.07 -16.96
CA PHE A 122 0.89 -3.16 -17.71
C PHE A 122 0.01 -3.51 -18.90
#